data_AF-A0A2W7IID7-F1
#
_entry.id   AF-A0A2W7IID7-F1
#
_cell.length_a   1.000
_cell.length_b   1.000
_cell.length_c   1.000
_cell.angle_alpha   90.00
_cell.angle_beta   90.00
_cell.angle_gamma   90.00
#
_symmetry.space_group_name_H-M   'P 1'
#
loop_
_entity.id
_entity.type
_entity.pdbx_description
1 polymer ?
#
loop_
_entity_poly.entity_id
_entity_poly.type
_entity_poly.pdbx_seq_one_letter_code
_entity_poly.pdbx_strand_id
1 'polypeptide(L)' 'MTQLDHIDATDYRTRMQGCAQAFIEQHQAEHLSGDPQLFERTCLHLVHALEVPLFMAPRLAHLALSQHTR' A
#
# COMPACT_ATOMS: atom_id res chain seq x y z
N MET A 1 18.02 -27.65 7.20
CA MET A 1 16.59 -27.56 7.59
C MET A 1 16.32 -26.13 8.02
N THR A 2 16.19 -25.21 7.06
CA THR A 2 15.82 -23.80 7.28
C THR A 2 15.47 -23.19 5.92
N GLN A 3 14.26 -23.46 5.44
CA GLN A 3 13.70 -22.82 4.22
C GLN A 3 12.33 -22.18 4.50
N LEU A 4 11.94 -22.05 5.78
CA LEU A 4 10.63 -21.52 6.18
C LEU A 4 10.61 -19.98 6.33
N ASP A 5 11.71 -19.34 6.76
CA ASP A 5 11.74 -17.87 6.99
C ASP A 5 11.57 -17.00 5.73
N HIS A 6 11.92 -17.51 4.55
CA HIS A 6 11.91 -16.70 3.33
C HIS A 6 10.53 -16.65 2.66
N ILE A 7 9.70 -17.68 2.91
CA ILE A 7 8.36 -17.82 2.37
C ILE A 7 7.43 -16.83 3.06
N ASP A 8 7.51 -16.72 4.40
CA ASP A 8 6.66 -15.84 5.19
C ASP A 8 6.86 -14.35 4.87
N ALA A 9 8.10 -13.88 4.72
CA ALA A 9 8.35 -12.47 4.39
C ALA A 9 7.89 -12.12 2.96
N THR A 10 8.04 -13.06 2.02
CA THR A 10 7.67 -12.86 0.61
C THR A 10 6.16 -12.95 0.44
N ASP A 11 5.51 -13.90 1.10
CA ASP A 11 4.05 -14.06 1.09
C ASP A 11 3.36 -12.94 1.85
N TYR A 12 3.91 -12.50 2.98
CA TYR A 12 3.40 -11.33 3.70
C TYR A 12 3.45 -10.10 2.81
N ARG A 13 4.60 -9.81 2.18
CA ARG A 13 4.73 -8.66 1.29
C ARG A 13 3.78 -8.74 0.10
N THR A 14 3.66 -9.92 -0.51
CA THR A 14 2.77 -10.14 -1.67
C THR A 14 1.31 -9.95 -1.28
N ARG A 15 0.90 -10.46 -0.11
CA ARG A 15 -0.47 -10.28 0.42
C ARG A 15 -0.78 -8.82 0.74
N MET A 16 0.13 -8.13 1.44
CA MET A 16 -0.05 -6.72 1.78
C MET A 16 -0.07 -5.82 0.53
N GLN A 17 0.74 -6.14 -0.47
CA GLN A 17 0.73 -5.43 -1.76
C GLN A 17 -0.58 -5.63 -2.51
N GLY A 18 -1.11 -6.87 -2.54
CA GLY A 18 -2.41 -7.16 -3.16
C GLY A 18 -3.57 -6.43 -2.47
N CYS A 19 -3.56 -6.37 -1.13
CA CYS A 19 -4.56 -5.62 -0.37
C CYS A 19 -4.50 -4.11 -0.67
N ALA A 20 -3.29 -3.53 -0.72
CA ALA A 20 -3.12 -2.12 -1.03
C ALA A 20 -3.60 -1.78 -2.46
N GLN A 21 -3.33 -2.66 -3.42
CA GLN A 21 -3.78 -2.50 -4.80
C GLN A 21 -5.31 -2.54 -4.91
N ALA A 22 -5.95 -3.54 -4.29
CA ALA A 22 -7.40 -3.64 -4.28
C ALA A 22 -8.08 -2.41 -3.64
N PHE A 23 -7.47 -1.86 -2.58
CA PHE A 23 -7.94 -0.64 -1.94
C PHE A 23 -7.87 0.58 -2.89
N ILE A 24 -6.77 0.73 -3.63
CA ILE A 24 -6.60 1.82 -4.59
C ILE A 24 -7.54 1.65 -5.79
N GLU A 25 -7.69 0.45 -6.35
CA GLU A 25 -8.64 0.18 -7.44
C GLU A 25 -10.08 0.47 -7.02
N GLN A 26 -10.46 0.08 -5.81
CA GLN A 26 -11.79 0.34 -5.27
C GLN A 26 -12.00 1.84 -4.98
N HIS A 27 -10.96 2.56 -4.54
CA HIS A 27 -11.01 4.02 -4.33
C HIS A 27 -10.94 4.83 -5.64
N GLN A 28 -10.33 4.31 -6.70
CA GLN A 28 -10.33 4.94 -8.02
C GLN A 28 -11.69 4.80 -8.71
N ALA A 29 -12.40 3.69 -8.46
CA ALA A 29 -13.78 3.50 -8.92
C ALA A 29 -14.75 4.48 -8.23
N GLU A 30 -14.48 4.84 -6.98
CA GLU A 30 -15.18 5.90 -6.25
C GLU A 30 -14.57 7.28 -6.59
N HIS A 31 -14.78 7.73 -7.82
CA HIS A 31 -14.43 9.08 -8.29
C HIS A 31 -14.68 10.19 -7.24
N LEU A 32 -13.68 10.54 -6.44
CA LEU A 32 -13.69 11.75 -5.62
C LEU A 32 -12.26 12.19 -5.25
N SER A 33 -11.86 13.25 -5.96
CA SER A 33 -11.10 14.38 -5.41
C SER A 33 -9.58 14.21 -5.33
N GLY A 34 -8.91 14.67 -6.38
CA GLY A 34 -7.62 15.37 -6.31
C GLY A 34 -6.48 14.58 -5.70
N ASP A 35 -5.55 14.18 -6.57
CA ASP A 35 -4.19 13.69 -6.31
C ASP A 35 -3.57 13.97 -4.92
N PRO A 36 -3.63 15.19 -4.35
CA PRO A 36 -3.03 15.47 -3.05
C PRO A 36 -3.65 14.69 -1.87
N GLN A 37 -4.97 14.48 -1.87
CA GLN A 37 -5.65 13.79 -0.76
C GLN A 37 -5.47 12.26 -0.84
N LEU A 38 -5.25 11.72 -2.04
CA LEU A 38 -5.04 10.29 -2.23
C LEU A 38 -3.72 9.83 -1.59
N PHE A 39 -2.65 10.63 -1.71
CA PHE A 39 -1.37 10.35 -1.06
C PHE A 39 -1.48 10.33 0.46
N GLU A 40 -2.13 11.34 1.04
CA GLU A 40 -2.31 11.44 2.49
C GLU A 40 -3.18 10.31 3.03
N ARG A 41 -4.30 10.00 2.37
CA ARG A 41 -5.17 8.88 2.72
C ARG A 41 -4.45 7.53 2.62
N THR A 42 -3.61 7.35 1.60
CA THR A 42 -2.80 6.13 1.46
C THR A 42 -1.79 6.02 2.61
N CYS A 43 -1.11 7.10 2.96
CA CYS A 43 -0.20 7.11 4.11
C CYS A 43 -0.92 6.76 5.42
N LEU A 44 -2.06 7.39 5.67
CA LEU A 44 -2.88 7.13 6.86
C LEU A 44 -3.37 5.68 6.89
N HIS A 45 -3.82 5.13 5.77
CA HIS A 45 -4.23 3.73 5.69
C HIS A 45 -3.07 2.77 6.00
N LEU A 46 -1.89 3.01 5.42
CA LEU A 46 -0.70 2.19 5.70
C LEU A 46 -0.34 2.22 7.19
N VAL A 47 -0.43 3.38 7.85
CA VAL A 47 -0.10 3.53 9.27
C VAL A 47 -1.18 2.92 10.17
N HIS A 48 -2.45 3.22 9.92
CA HIS A 48 -3.55 2.86 10.83
C HIS A 48 -4.10 1.46 10.59
N ALA A 49 -4.15 1.00 9.34
CA ALA A 49 -4.72 -0.30 8.99
C ALA A 49 -3.64 -1.40 8.89
N LEU A 50 -2.43 -1.04 8.46
CA LEU A 50 -1.33 -1.99 8.24
C LEU A 50 -0.17 -1.83 9.22
N GLU A 51 -0.31 -0.94 10.22
CA GLU A 51 0.69 -0.67 11.27
C GLU A 51 2.09 -0.33 10.70
N VAL A 52 2.15 0.24 9.49
CA VAL A 52 3.40 0.63 8.86
C VAL A 52 4.02 1.79 9.62
N PRO A 53 5.34 1.77 9.89
CA PRO A 53 6.01 2.90 10.50
C PRO A 53 5.81 4.21 9.71
N LEU A 54 5.50 5.30 10.42
CA LEU A 54 5.24 6.63 9.83
C LEU A 54 6.33 7.11 8.86
N PHE A 55 7.60 6.77 9.11
CA PHE A 55 8.70 7.16 8.22
C PHE A 55 8.71 6.40 6.89
N MET A 56 8.06 5.24 6.83
CA MET A 56 8.04 4.34 5.66
C MET A 56 6.76 4.54 4.82
N ALA A 57 5.65 4.93 5.44
CA ALA A 57 4.37 5.13 4.77
C ALA A 57 4.41 6.10 3.57
N PRO A 58 5.09 7.27 3.62
CA PRO A 58 5.19 8.18 2.48
C PRO A 58 5.89 7.55 1.27
N ARG A 59 6.94 6.75 1.53
CA ARG A 59 7.72 6.10 0.46
C ARG A 59 6.88 5.05 -0.27
N LEU A 60 6.14 4.27 0.49
CA LEU A 60 5.26 3.23 -0.05
C LEU A 60 4.06 3.83 -0.80
N ALA A 61 3.46 4.88 -0.26
CA ALA A 61 2.39 5.61 -0.93
C ALA A 61 2.85 6.21 -2.27
N HIS A 62 4.05 6.80 -2.31
CA HIS A 62 4.60 7.37 -3.54
C HIS A 62 4.84 6.31 -4.63
N LEU A 63 5.38 5.15 -4.24
CA LEU A 63 5.59 4.01 -5.14
C LEU A 63 4.28 3.43 -5.67
N ALA A 64 3.25 3.34 -4.83
CA ALA A 64 1.94 2.82 -5.20
C ALA A 64 1.22 3.75 -6.19
N LEU A 65 1.24 5.06 -5.93
CA LEU A 65 0.64 6.06 -6.84
C LEU A 65 1.36 6.12 -8.19
N SER A 66 2.70 6.10 -8.19
CA SER A 66 3.49 6.16 -9.42
C SER A 66 3.28 4.93 -10.33
N GLN A 67 2.92 3.79 -9.76
CA GLN A 67 2.59 2.57 -10.52
C GLN A 67 1.15 2.57 -11.05
N HIS A 68 0.23 3.30 -10.41
CA HIS A 68 -1.17 3.37 -10.79
C HIS A 68 -1.47 4.33 -11.95
N THR A 69 -0.63 5.33 -12.19
CA THR A 69 -0.82 6.34 -13.27
C THR A 69 -0.27 5.87 -14.64
N ARG A 70 -0.33 4.58 -14.97
CA ARG A 70 0.17 4.04 -16.25
C ARG A 70 -0.85 3.20 -17.00
#